data_AF-X1N496-F1
#
_entry.id   AF-X1N496-F1
#
_cell.length_a   1.000
_cell.length_b   1.000
_cell.length_c   1.000
_cell.angle_alpha   90.00
_cell.angle_beta   90.00
_cell.angle_gamma   90.00
#
_symmetry.space_group_name_H-M   'P 1'
#
loop_
_entity.id
_entity.type
_entity.pdbx_description
1 polymer ?
#
loop_
_entity_poly.entity_id
_entity_poly.type
_entity_poly.pdbx_seq_one_letter_code
_entity_poly.pdbx_strand_id
1 'polypeptide(L)'
;MRELTLEQKRAVDEIEGTVCLKAGAGTGKTSVLVNRYLKIFSNLLEQGVSPEEAIESILAVTFTNKAAGEMRERLEEELQNMSLPRESLYGPVQVFPGTKKIDG
;
A
#
# COMPACT_ATOMS: atom_id res chain seq x y z
N MET A 1 2.71 4.61 14.58
CA MET A 1 3.14 3.48 13.72
C MET A 1 3.89 2.44 14.55
N ARG A 2 3.76 1.14 14.25
CA ARG A 2 4.58 0.10 14.90
C ARG A 2 6.02 0.18 14.39
N GLU A 3 6.97 -0.17 15.25
CA GLU A 3 8.37 -0.28 14.86
C GLU A 3 8.54 -1.44 13.86
N LEU A 4 9.15 -1.14 12.72
CA LEU A 4 9.46 -2.11 11.68
C LEU A 4 10.77 -2.84 11.99
N THR A 5 10.82 -4.15 11.73
CA THR A 5 12.10 -4.89 11.75
C THR A 5 13.03 -4.38 10.65
N LEU A 6 14.33 -4.69 10.73
CA LEU A 6 15.28 -4.29 9.69
C LEU A 6 14.89 -4.81 8.30
N GLU A 7 14.41 -6.04 8.20
CA GLU A 7 13.93 -6.62 6.95
C GLU A 7 12.69 -5.89 6.41
N GLN A 8 11.76 -5.54 7.31
CA GLN A 8 10.56 -4.79 6.95
C GLN A 8 10.90 -3.36 6.50
N LYS A 9 11.86 -2.69 7.17
CA LYS A 9 12.35 -1.37 6.76
C LYS A 9 12.97 -1.42 5.37
N ARG A 10 13.85 -2.39 5.11
CA ARG A 10 14.42 -2.59 3.76
C ARG A 10 13.32 -2.76 2.71
N ALA A 11 12.34 -3.59 3.01
CA ALA A 11 11.20 -3.78 2.11
C ALA A 11 10.23 -2.60 2.03
N VAL A 12 10.36 -1.56 2.84
CA VAL A 12 9.66 -0.30 2.65
C VAL A 12 10.53 0.65 1.83
N ASP A 13 11.80 0.76 2.15
CA ASP A 13 12.73 1.75 1.59
C ASP A 13 13.23 1.40 0.18
N GLU A 14 13.31 0.12 -0.17
CA GLU A 14 13.74 -0.34 -1.51
C GLU A 14 12.61 -0.16 -2.52
N ILE A 15 12.45 1.06 -3.05
CA ILE A 15 11.37 1.43 -3.97
C ILE A 15 11.59 0.94 -5.41
N GLU A 16 12.84 0.70 -5.80
CA GLU A 16 13.19 0.15 -7.10
C GLU A 16 13.24 -1.38 -7.05
N GLY A 17 12.86 -2.04 -8.15
CA GLY A 17 12.94 -3.49 -8.27
C GLY A 17 11.85 -4.26 -7.51
N THR A 18 12.03 -5.59 -7.43
CA THR A 18 11.05 -6.51 -6.82
C THR A 18 11.47 -6.91 -5.42
N VAL A 19 10.59 -6.68 -4.45
CA VAL A 19 10.80 -7.12 -3.06
C VAL A 19 9.84 -8.27 -2.74
N CYS A 20 10.38 -9.37 -2.23
CA CYS A 20 9.59 -10.50 -1.71
C CYS A 20 9.78 -10.62 -0.20
N LEU A 21 8.66 -10.54 0.54
CA LEU A 21 8.65 -10.69 1.98
C LEU A 21 7.97 -11.98 2.40
N LYS A 22 8.71 -12.84 3.11
CA LYS A 22 8.14 -14.00 3.78
C LYS A 22 7.72 -13.61 5.19
N ALA A 23 6.46 -13.81 5.54
CA ALA A 23 5.93 -13.38 6.83
C ALA A 23 4.83 -14.30 7.35
N GLY A 24 4.94 -14.72 8.61
CA GLY A 24 3.96 -15.55 9.32
C GLY A 24 2.66 -14.81 9.64
N ALA A 25 1.62 -15.52 10.09
CA ALA A 25 0.38 -14.88 10.52
C ALA A 25 0.65 -13.84 11.64
N GLY A 26 -0.02 -12.68 11.59
CA GLY A 26 0.11 -11.64 12.63
C GLY A 26 1.40 -10.79 12.59
N THR A 27 2.37 -11.07 11.70
CA THR A 27 3.67 -10.38 11.69
C THR A 27 3.69 -9.01 11.01
N GLY A 28 2.53 -8.39 10.80
CA GLY A 28 2.44 -7.01 10.27
C GLY A 28 2.59 -6.84 8.76
N LYS A 29 2.38 -7.89 7.94
CA LYS A 29 2.44 -7.81 6.46
C LYS A 29 1.68 -6.63 5.87
N THR A 30 0.43 -6.44 6.29
CA THR A 30 -0.40 -5.32 5.82
C THR A 30 0.20 -3.97 6.19
N SER A 31 0.78 -3.83 7.38
CA SER A 31 1.47 -2.60 7.79
C SER A 31 2.69 -2.32 6.90
N VAL A 32 3.45 -3.35 6.52
CA VAL A 32 4.58 -3.18 5.60
C VAL A 32 4.12 -2.73 4.22
N LEU A 33 3.05 -3.31 3.67
CA LEU A 33 2.49 -2.89 2.38
C LEU A 33 1.98 -1.45 2.41
N VAL A 34 1.28 -1.03 3.48
CA VAL A 34 0.85 0.37 3.67
C VAL A 34 2.05 1.31 3.71
N ASN A 35 3.07 0.99 4.50
CA ASN A 35 4.28 1.82 4.60
C ASN A 35 5.02 1.92 3.26
N ARG A 36 5.11 0.80 2.52
CA ARG A 36 5.72 0.77 1.19
C ARG A 36 4.95 1.62 0.18
N TYR A 37 3.62 1.54 0.19
CA TYR A 37 2.78 2.40 -0.65
C TYR A 37 3.06 3.88 -0.37
N LEU A 38 3.04 4.29 0.90
CA LEU A 38 3.29 5.67 1.30
C LEU A 38 4.71 6.12 0.91
N LYS A 39 5.71 5.23 1.01
CA LYS A 39 7.08 5.53 0.59
C LYS A 39 7.19 5.80 -0.90
N ILE A 40 6.56 4.96 -1.74
CA ILE A 40 6.51 5.16 -3.20
C ILE A 40 5.76 6.44 -3.53
N PHE A 41 4.60 6.66 -2.90
CA PHE A 41 3.81 7.87 -3.06
C PHE A 41 4.61 9.14 -2.74
N SER A 42 5.26 9.21 -1.57
CA SER A 42 6.10 10.35 -1.19
C SER A 42 7.25 10.56 -2.18
N ASN A 43 7.87 9.48 -2.66
CA ASN A 43 8.95 9.59 -3.63
C ASN A 43 8.47 10.15 -4.98
N LEU A 44 7.26 9.83 -5.43
CA LEU A 44 6.67 10.43 -6.63
C LEU A 44 6.40 11.92 -6.44
N LEU A 45 5.90 12.33 -5.27
CA LEU A 45 5.71 13.75 -4.96
C LEU A 45 7.04 14.52 -4.97
N GLU A 46 8.10 13.95 -4.43
CA GLU A 46 9.45 14.53 -4.46
C GLU A 46 9.98 14.70 -5.89
N GLN A 47 9.53 13.85 -6.83
CA GLN A 47 9.82 13.96 -8.26
C GLN A 47 8.92 14.96 -9.00
N GLY A 48 7.97 15.61 -8.31
CA GLY A 48 7.07 16.61 -8.88
C GLY A 48 5.79 16.04 -9.50
N VAL A 49 5.50 14.74 -9.30
CA VAL A 49 4.22 14.12 -9.69
C VAL A 49 3.10 14.67 -8.81
N SER A 50 1.93 14.97 -9.38
CA SER A 50 0.80 15.43 -8.57
C SER A 50 0.28 14.32 -7.65
N PRO A 51 -0.36 14.64 -6.51
CA PRO A 51 -0.94 13.63 -5.63
C PRO A 51 -1.91 12.68 -6.35
N GLU A 52 -2.74 13.20 -7.25
CA GLU A 52 -3.71 12.42 -8.01
C GLU A 52 -3.00 11.43 -8.94
N GLU A 53 -2.03 11.91 -9.73
CA GLU A 53 -1.24 11.07 -10.64
C GLU A 53 -0.42 10.02 -9.86
N ALA A 54 0.15 10.41 -8.71
CA ALA A 54 0.91 9.49 -7.86
C ALA A 54 0.05 8.35 -7.34
N ILE A 55 -1.19 8.62 -6.92
CA ILE A 55 -2.12 7.57 -6.46
C ILE A 55 -2.53 6.67 -7.63
N GLU A 56 -2.82 7.23 -8.80
CA GLU A 56 -3.18 6.43 -9.98
C GLU A 56 -2.03 5.54 -10.47
N SER A 57 -0.78 5.91 -10.21
CA SER A 57 0.40 5.15 -10.61
C SER A 57 0.71 3.92 -9.74
N ILE A 58 0.08 3.77 -8.57
CA ILE A 58 0.38 2.70 -7.61
C ILE A 58 -0.79 1.71 -7.49
N LEU A 59 -0.59 0.49 -7.99
CA LEU A 59 -1.55 -0.60 -7.83
C LEU A 59 -1.24 -1.49 -6.63
N ALA A 60 -2.13 -1.50 -5.63
CA ALA A 60 -2.07 -2.41 -4.49
C ALA A 60 -3.13 -3.53 -4.61
N VAL A 61 -2.71 -4.79 -4.54
CA VAL A 61 -3.58 -5.96 -4.69
C VAL A 61 -3.52 -6.86 -3.45
N THR A 62 -4.67 -7.38 -3.03
CA THR A 62 -4.76 -8.36 -1.94
C THR A 62 -5.67 -9.53 -2.33
N PHE A 63 -5.58 -10.65 -1.62
CA PHE A 63 -6.36 -11.86 -1.92
C PHE A 63 -7.86 -11.74 -1.59
N THR A 64 -8.24 -10.81 -0.69
CA THR A 64 -9.64 -10.71 -0.23
C THR A 64 -10.10 -9.26 -0.19
N ASN A 65 -11.38 -9.04 -0.48
CA ASN A 65 -12.00 -7.70 -0.40
C ASN A 65 -11.86 -7.08 0.99
N LYS A 66 -11.94 -7.90 2.05
CA LYS A 66 -11.75 -7.42 3.42
C LYS A 66 -10.35 -6.87 3.64
N ALA A 67 -9.31 -7.59 3.21
CA ALA A 67 -7.93 -7.12 3.31
C ALA A 67 -7.68 -5.87 2.45
N ALA A 68 -8.29 -5.78 1.27
CA ALA A 68 -8.24 -4.57 0.43
C ALA A 68 -8.88 -3.37 1.14
N GLY A 69 -10.06 -3.55 1.74
CA GLY A 69 -10.76 -2.52 2.51
C GLY A 69 -9.94 -2.03 3.72
N GLU A 70 -9.42 -2.96 4.52
CA GLU A 70 -8.58 -2.61 5.67
C GLU A 70 -7.29 -1.88 5.28
N MET A 71 -6.70 -2.20 4.12
CA MET A 71 -5.54 -1.48 3.60
C MET A 71 -5.92 -0.08 3.14
N ARG A 72 -7.03 0.05 2.42
CA ARG A 72 -7.56 1.34 1.93
C ARG A 72 -7.85 2.30 3.08
N GLU A 73 -8.57 1.86 4.10
CA GLU A 73 -8.90 2.69 5.28
C GLU A 73 -7.63 3.27 5.92
N ARG A 74 -6.60 2.45 6.10
CA ARG A 74 -5.31 2.90 6.66
C ARG A 74 -4.60 3.90 5.75
N LEU A 75 -4.64 3.70 4.44
CA LEU A 75 -4.05 4.65 3.49
C LEU A 75 -4.80 5.99 3.52
N GLU A 76 -6.12 5.97 3.56
CA GLU A 76 -6.93 7.18 3.68
C GLU A 76 -6.62 7.95 4.96
N GLU A 77 -6.45 7.26 6.10
CA GLU A 77 -6.03 7.87 7.37
C GLU A 77 -4.63 8.53 7.27
N GLU A 78 -3.64 7.81 6.74
CA GLU A 78 -2.27 8.31 6.65
C GLU A 78 -2.13 9.47 5.65
N LEU A 79 -2.81 9.39 4.50
CA LEU A 79 -2.79 10.46 3.50
C LEU A 79 -3.54 11.72 3.99
N GLN A 80 -4.62 11.57 4.78
CA GLN A 80 -5.26 12.70 5.46
C GLN A 80 -4.31 13.36 6.47
N ASN A 81 -3.52 12.57 7.21
CA ASN A 81 -2.51 13.10 8.13
C ASN A 81 -1.40 13.87 7.40
N MET A 82 -1.15 13.57 6.12
CA MET A 82 -0.24 14.33 5.25
C MET A 82 -0.85 15.63 4.70
N SER A 83 -2.04 16.02 5.18
CA SER A 83 -2.79 17.22 4.76
C SER A 83 -3.20 17.24 3.27
N LEU A 84 -3.35 16.06 2.66
CA LEU A 84 -3.89 15.95 1.30
C LEU A 84 -5.42 16.05 1.33
N PRO A 85 -6.05 16.82 0.40
CA PRO A 85 -7.50 16.89 0.29
C PRO A 85 -8.11 15.52 0.02
N ARG A 86 -9.29 15.24 0.59
CA ARG A 86 -9.96 13.93 0.44
C ARG A 86 -10.28 13.60 -1.02
N GLU A 87 -10.49 14.63 -1.83
CA GLU A 87 -10.77 14.53 -3.26
C GLU A 87 -9.58 13.92 -4.02
N SER A 88 -8.35 14.17 -3.57
CA SER A 88 -7.15 13.60 -4.15
C SER A 88 -6.96 12.11 -3.77
N LEU A 89 -7.69 11.60 -2.78
CA LEU A 89 -7.53 10.22 -2.26
C LEU A 89 -8.30 9.15 -3.06
N TYR A 90 -9.10 9.57 -4.04
CA TYR A 90 -9.88 8.66 -4.88
C TYR A 90 -9.09 8.23 -6.12
N GLY A 91 -8.08 7.39 -5.94
CA GLY A 91 -7.54 6.56 -7.02
C GLY A 91 -8.10 5.14 -7.00
N PRO A 92 -7.91 4.35 -8.08
CA PRO A 92 -8.56 3.07 -8.25
C PRO A 92 -7.86 1.99 -7.40
N VAL A 93 -8.20 1.88 -6.11
CA VAL A 93 -8.06 0.58 -5.41
C VAL A 93 -9.07 -0.37 -6.04
N GLN A 94 -8.63 -1.09 -7.08
CA GLN A 94 -9.45 -2.08 -7.76
C GLN A 94 -9.51 -3.35 -6.93
N VAL A 95 -10.73 -3.71 -6.55
CA VAL A 95 -11.04 -5.00 -5.97
C VAL A 95 -11.22 -6.00 -7.11
N PHE A 96 -10.23 -6.87 -7.31
CA PHE A 96 -10.37 -7.98 -8.25
C PHE A 96 -11.31 -9.04 -7.64
N PRO A 97 -12.40 -9.44 -8.32
CA PRO A 97 -13.24 -10.52 -7.85
C PRO A 97 -12.39 -11.79 -7.72
N GLY A 98 -12.40 -12.38 -6.52
CA GLY A 98 -11.57 -13.52 -6.17
C GLY A 98 -11.66 -14.64 -7.22
N THR A 99 -10.50 -15.21 -7.56
CA THR A 99 -10.42 -16.43 -8.35
C THR A 99 -11.31 -17.49 -7.72
N LYS A 100 -12.22 -18.09 -8.51
CA LYS A 100 -12.92 -19.32 -8.13
C LYS A 100 -11.92 -20.26 -7.45
N LYS A 101 -12.31 -20.81 -6.29
CA LYS A 101 -11.61 -21.93 -5.68
C LYS A 101 -11.31 -22.96 -6.78
N ILE A 102 -10.03 -23.26 -6.98
CA ILE A 102 -9.62 -24.47 -7.69
C ILE A 102 -9.63 -25.52 -6.59
N ASP A 103 -10.81 -26.13 -6.38
CA ASP A 103 -10.92 -27.33 -5.57
C ASP A 103 -10.28 -28.46 -6.38
N GLY A 104 -9.21 -29.05 -5.82
CA GLY A 104 -8.56 -30.25 -6.34
C GLY A 104 -9.25 -31.53 -5.86
#